data_AF-A0A6A4P845-F1
#
_entry.id   AF-A0A6A4P845-F1
#
_cell.length_a   1.000
_cell.length_b   1.000
_cell.length_c   1.000
_cell.angle_alpha   90.00
_cell.angle_beta   90.00
_cell.angle_gamma   90.00
#
_symmetry.space_group_name_H-M   'P 1'
#
loop_
_entity.id
_entity.type
_entity.pdbx_description
1 polymer ?
#
loop_
_entity_poly.entity_id
_entity_poly.type
_entity_poly.pdbx_seq_one_letter_code
_entity_poly.pdbx_strand_id
1 'polypeptide(L)' 'MFKSPSVAEKAYSSPITFPSLHFIGETDFLRQYSMELTESCVEPVVVHHPKGHTIPRLDDKSVEIVMNFIEKIQKDD' A
#
# COMPACT_ATOMS: atom_id res chain seq x y z
N MET A 1 -2.36 15.63 -13.95
CA MET A 1 -3.16 15.25 -12.77
C MET A 1 -2.88 13.77 -12.50
N PHE A 2 -2.44 13.39 -11.30
CA PHE A 2 -1.96 12.03 -11.02
C PHE A 2 -3.07 11.01 -10.71
N LYS A 3 -4.31 11.47 -10.54
CA LYS A 3 -5.51 10.66 -10.30
C LYS A 3 -6.63 11.17 -11.20
N SER A 4 -7.28 10.25 -11.93
CA SER A 4 -8.52 10.54 -12.64
C SER A 4 -9.71 10.15 -11.75
N PRO A 5 -10.56 11.09 -11.30
CA PRO A 5 -11.67 10.78 -10.40
C PRO A 5 -12.63 9.73 -10.95
N SER A 6 -13.00 9.83 -12.23
CA SER A 6 -13.95 8.91 -12.87
C SER A 6 -13.43 7.48 -13.01
N VAL A 7 -12.09 7.32 -13.08
CA VAL A 7 -11.45 6.00 -13.11
C VAL A 7 -11.37 5.44 -11.69
N ALA A 8 -10.93 6.25 -10.73
CA ALA A 8 -10.80 5.83 -9.33
C ALA A 8 -12.15 5.41 -8.73
N GLU A 9 -13.21 6.19 -8.97
CA GLU A 9 -14.57 5.87 -8.50
C GLU A 9 -15.04 4.50 -9.01
N LYS A 10 -14.78 4.19 -10.28
CA LYS A 10 -15.16 2.90 -10.86
C LYS A 10 -14.28 1.75 -10.37
N ALA A 11 -12.96 1.96 -10.34
CA ALA A 11 -11.98 0.95 -9.96
C ALA A 11 -12.10 0.56 -8.48
N TYR A 12 -12.45 1.52 -7.62
CA TYR A 12 -12.55 1.33 -6.17
C TYR A 12 -14.01 1.39 -5.69
N SER A 13 -14.97 1.12 -6.59
CA SER A 13 -16.41 1.12 -6.30
C SER A 13 -16.83 0.03 -5.31
N SER A 14 -16.00 -0.99 -5.11
CA SER A 14 -16.16 -2.04 -4.12
C SER A 14 -14.85 -2.22 -3.34
N PRO A 15 -14.92 -2.62 -2.06
CA PRO A 15 -13.70 -2.88 -1.29
C PRO A 15 -12.81 -3.92 -1.97
N ILE A 16 -11.52 -3.65 -2.00
CA ILE A 16 -10.49 -4.58 -2.49
C ILE A 16 -10.26 -5.61 -1.38
N THR A 17 -10.76 -6.83 -1.59
CA THR A 17 -10.73 -7.91 -0.59
C THR A 17 -9.45 -8.75 -0.62
N PHE A 18 -8.63 -8.60 -1.68
CA PHE A 18 -7.37 -9.30 -1.77
C PHE A 18 -6.33 -8.71 -0.81
N PRO A 19 -5.50 -9.55 -0.16
CA PRO A 19 -4.40 -9.07 0.68
C PRO A 19 -3.52 -8.06 -0.08
N SER A 20 -3.21 -6.94 0.55
CA SER A 20 -2.42 -5.87 -0.08
C SER A 20 -1.34 -5.34 0.85
N LEU A 21 -0.18 -5.04 0.24
CA LEU A 21 0.99 -4.47 0.91
C LEU A 21 1.39 -3.18 0.18
N HIS A 22 1.49 -2.08 0.93
CA HIS A 22 1.77 -0.75 0.41
C HIS A 22 3.01 -0.17 1.07
N PHE A 23 3.92 0.38 0.27
CA PHE A 23 5.06 1.16 0.75
C PHE A 23 4.77 2.64 0.53
N ILE A 24 4.76 3.43 1.61
CA ILE A 24 4.37 4.84 1.55
C ILE A 24 5.51 5.72 2.08
N GLY A 25 6.01 6.59 1.21
CA GLY A 25 7.01 7.59 1.55
C GLY A 25 6.40 8.77 2.29
N GLU A 26 6.95 9.11 3.46
CA GLU A 26 6.45 10.22 4.28
C GLU A 26 6.57 11.57 3.57
N THR A 27 7.57 11.72 2.69
CA THR A 27 7.81 12.91 1.88
C THR A 27 7.47 12.70 0.40
N ASP A 28 6.68 11.67 0.07
CA ASP A 28 6.21 11.44 -1.29
C ASP A 28 5.13 12.47 -1.64
N PHE A 29 5.27 13.16 -2.77
CA PHE A 29 4.27 14.10 -3.26
C PHE A 29 2.96 13.41 -3.67
N LEU A 30 2.98 12.09 -3.85
CA LEU A 30 1.80 11.25 -4.11
C LEU A 30 1.22 10.59 -2.85
N ARG A 31 1.82 10.81 -1.68
CA ARG A 31 1.43 10.16 -0.42
C ARG A 31 -0.08 10.22 -0.16
N GLN A 32 -0.70 11.37 -0.36
CA GLN A 32 -2.14 11.54 -0.15
C GLN A 32 -2.94 10.52 -0.97
N TYR A 33 -2.61 10.35 -2.25
CA TYR A 33 -3.32 9.40 -3.12
C TYR A 33 -3.07 7.95 -2.72
N SER A 34 -1.87 7.62 -2.24
CA SER A 34 -1.57 6.29 -1.69
C SER A 34 -2.41 6.00 -0.45
N MET A 35 -2.52 6.97 0.48
CA MET A 35 -3.36 6.83 1.67
C MET A 35 -4.85 6.64 1.30
N GLU A 36 -5.38 7.47 0.40
CA GLU A 36 -6.76 7.34 -0.10
C GLU A 36 -7.02 5.96 -0.73
N LEU A 37 -6.04 5.38 -1.43
CA LEU A 37 -6.16 4.02 -1.99
C LEU A 37 -6.24 2.95 -0.89
N THR A 38 -5.45 3.10 0.18
CA THR A 38 -5.46 2.11 1.28
C THR A 38 -6.82 2.01 1.97
N GLU A 39 -7.60 3.11 2.01
CA GLU A 39 -8.98 3.11 2.55
C GLU A 39 -9.94 2.22 1.73
N SER A 40 -9.61 1.95 0.47
CA SER A 40 -10.39 1.04 -0.39
C SER A 40 -10.00 -0.43 -0.22
N CYS A 41 -8.93 -0.73 0.53
CA CYS A 41 -8.43 -2.08 0.74
C CYS A 41 -8.93 -2.64 2.08
N VAL A 42 -9.27 -3.92 2.12
CA VAL A 42 -9.58 -4.62 3.37
C VAL A 42 -8.27 -4.98 4.07
N GLU A 43 -8.10 -4.51 5.30
CA GLU A 43 -6.93 -4.78 6.16
C GLU A 43 -5.57 -4.62 5.44
N PRO A 44 -5.29 -3.46 4.80
CA PRO A 44 -4.04 -3.25 4.10
C PRO A 44 -2.85 -3.27 5.06
N VAL A 45 -1.76 -3.92 4.66
CA VAL A 45 -0.48 -3.79 5.35
C VAL A 45 0.25 -2.58 4.77
N VAL A 46 0.64 -1.64 5.62
CA VAL A 46 1.32 -0.41 5.21
C VAL A 46 2.68 -0.30 5.88
N VAL A 47 3.72 -0.10 5.08
CA VAL A 47 5.09 0.15 5.53
C VAL A 47 5.47 1.57 5.17
N HIS A 48 5.64 2.41 6.19
CA HIS A 48 6.07 3.80 6.03
C HIS A 48 7.58 3.92 5.97
N HIS A 49 8.09 4.83 5.12
CA HIS A 49 9.52 5.14 5.05
C HIS A 49 9.77 6.65 4.93
N PRO A 50 10.91 7.18 5.40
CA PRO A 50 11.12 8.63 5.53
C PRO A 50 11.43 9.36 4.21
N LYS A 51 11.41 8.66 3.08
CA LYS A 51 11.83 9.21 1.77
C LYS A 51 10.64 9.63 0.93
N GLY A 52 10.94 10.30 -0.19
CA GLY A 52 9.95 10.63 -1.22
C GLY A 52 9.67 9.45 -2.14
N HIS A 53 9.28 9.75 -3.38
CA HIS A 53 8.91 8.76 -4.39
C HIS A 53 10.10 7.90 -4.85
N THR A 54 10.42 6.87 -4.07
CA THR A 54 11.61 6.03 -4.21
C THR A 54 11.31 4.63 -3.72
N ILE A 55 12.03 3.62 -4.24
CA ILE A 55 11.99 2.27 -3.67
C ILE A 55 12.71 2.29 -2.31
N PRO A 56 12.02 1.95 -1.20
CA PRO A 56 12.63 2.01 0.11
C PRO A 56 13.68 0.92 0.31
N ARG A 57 14.70 1.23 1.11
CA ARG A 57 15.47 0.19 1.78
C ARG A 57 14.73 -0.16 3.05
N LEU A 58 14.52 -1.45 3.29
CA LEU A 58 13.81 -1.92 4.46
C LEU A 58 14.77 -2.03 5.65
N ASP A 59 14.35 -1.54 6.81
CA ASP A 59 14.98 -1.86 8.08
C ASP A 59 14.48 -3.22 8.60
N ASP A 60 15.07 -3.73 9.67
CA ASP A 60 14.77 -5.07 10.20
C ASP A 60 13.27 -5.23 10.52
N LYS A 61 12.63 -4.19 11.06
CA LYS A 61 11.20 -4.16 11.35
C LYS A 61 10.36 -4.25 10.08
N SER A 62 10.71 -3.47 9.06
CA SER A 62 10.00 -3.47 7.78
C SER A 62 10.19 -4.79 7.04
N VAL A 63 11.39 -5.39 7.11
CA VAL A 63 11.64 -6.75 6.59
C VAL A 63 10.73 -7.76 7.26
N GLU A 64 10.65 -7.75 8.60
CA GLU A 64 9.78 -8.65 9.35
C GLU A 64 8.30 -8.52 8.91
N ILE A 65 7.78 -7.29 8.81
CA ILE A 65 6.40 -7.03 8.36
C ILE A 65 6.16 -7.61 6.96
N VAL A 66 7.08 -7.36 6.02
CA VAL A 66 6.96 -7.83 4.62
C VAL A 66 7.03 -9.35 4.54
N MET A 67 7.95 -9.99 5.28
CA MET A 67 8.07 -11.43 5.31
C MET A 67 6.82 -12.09 5.92
N ASN A 68 6.30 -11.55 7.02
CA ASN A 68 5.05 -12.04 7.62
C ASN A 68 3.86 -11.92 6.64
N PHE A 69 3.79 -10.83 5.86
CA PHE A 69 2.77 -10.68 4.82
C PHE A 69 2.92 -11.74 3.72
N ILE A 70 4.13 -11.96 3.21
CA ILE A 70 4.41 -12.97 2.18
C ILE A 70 4.07 -14.37 2.68
N GLU A 71 4.46 -14.71 3.91
CA GLU A 71 4.14 -16.00 4.52
C GLU A 71 2.64 -16.22 4.69
N LYS A 72 1.88 -15.16 5.04
CA LYS A 72 0.42 -15.24 5.16
C LYS A 72 -0.20 -15.60 3.81
N ILE A 73 0.13 -14.84 2.75
CA ILE A 73 -0.47 -15.07 1.43
C ILE A 73 -0.04 -16.40 0.80
N GLN A 74 1.14 -16.93 1.11
CA GLN A 74 1.59 -18.24 0.63
C GLN A 74 0.87 -19.42 1.32
N LYS A 75 0.29 -19.21 2.50
CA LYS A 75 -0.45 -20.25 3.25
C LYS A 75 -1.94 -20.25 2.94
N ASP A 76 -2.44 -19.17 2.35
CA ASP A 76 -3.85 -18.98 1.99
C ASP A 76 -4.20 -19.59 0.60
N ASP A 77 -3.21 -20.12 -0.14
CA ASP A 77 -3.33 -20.91 -1.38
C ASP A 77 -3.36 -22.44 -1.11
#